data_AF-A0A078QZM4-F1
#
_entry.id   AF-A0A078QZM4-F1
#
_cell.length_a   1.000
_cell.length_b   1.000
_cell.length_c   1.000
_cell.angle_alpha   90.00
_cell.angle_beta   90.00
_cell.angle_gamma   90.00
#
_symmetry.space_group_name_H-M   'P 1'
#
loop_
_entity.id
_entity.type
_entity.pdbx_description
1 polymer ?
#
loop_
_entity_poly.entity_id
_entity_poly.type
_entity_poly.pdbx_seq_one_letter_code
_entity_poly.pdbx_strand_id
1 'polypeptide(L)'
;MAFISNLSAPSLFWTVNSILVFIVCALSAGVLIPLILLISFCRNLFDMPDERKIHQGVVPRLGGIAFKSVVFFSVALLPGMCQF
;
A
#
# COMPACT_ATOMS: atom_id res chain seq x y z
N MET A 1 -12.65 6.50 -24.56
CA MET A 1 -12.09 7.87 -24.53
C MET A 1 -13.15 8.98 -24.38
N ALA A 2 -14.43 8.73 -24.63
CA ALA A 2 -15.50 9.74 -24.50
C ALA A 2 -15.79 10.22 -23.06
N PHE A 3 -15.47 9.42 -22.03
CA PHE A 3 -15.72 9.81 -20.64
C PHE A 3 -14.76 10.93 -20.17
N ILE A 4 -13.48 10.79 -20.47
CA ILE A 4 -12.43 11.76 -20.06
C ILE A 4 -12.64 13.11 -20.76
N SER A 5 -13.06 13.11 -22.02
CA SER A 5 -13.31 14.34 -22.78
C SER A 5 -14.52 15.16 -22.29
N ASN A 6 -15.36 14.60 -21.41
CA ASN A 6 -16.52 15.28 -20.82
C ASN A 6 -16.28 15.77 -19.38
N LEU A 7 -15.09 15.55 -18.79
CA LEU A 7 -14.78 16.06 -17.45
C LEU A 7 -14.30 17.52 -17.50
N SER A 8 -14.71 18.30 -16.50
CA SER A 8 -14.19 19.65 -16.27
C SER A 8 -12.69 19.63 -15.92
N ALA A 9 -11.96 20.71 -16.24
CA ALA A 9 -10.54 20.86 -15.93
C ALA A 9 -10.16 20.52 -14.46
N PRO A 10 -10.88 20.99 -13.42
CA PRO A 10 -10.57 20.61 -12.05
C PRO A 10 -10.82 19.11 -11.80
N SER A 11 -11.92 18.54 -12.29
CA SER A 11 -12.17 17.11 -12.14
C SER A 11 -11.10 16.25 -12.83
N LEU A 12 -10.61 16.65 -14.01
CA LEU A 12 -9.51 15.97 -14.70
C LEU A 12 -8.23 16.00 -13.88
N PHE A 13 -7.86 17.15 -13.32
CA PHE A 13 -6.69 17.30 -12.45
C PHE A 13 -6.76 16.34 -11.26
N TRP A 14 -7.87 16.33 -10.52
CA TRP A 14 -8.08 15.45 -9.38
C TRP A 14 -8.06 13.97 -9.75
N THR A 15 -8.70 13.59 -10.86
CA THR A 15 -8.71 12.20 -11.35
C THR A 15 -7.32 11.73 -11.74
N VAL A 16 -6.56 12.52 -12.51
CA VAL A 16 -5.20 12.16 -12.94
C VAL A 16 -4.27 12.03 -11.73
N ASN A 17 -4.34 12.98 -10.79
CA ASN A 17 -3.54 12.94 -9.57
C ASN A 17 -3.87 11.72 -8.70
N SER A 18 -5.15 11.40 -8.53
CA SER A 18 -5.58 10.22 -7.76
C SER A 18 -5.06 8.92 -8.36
N ILE A 19 -5.11 8.79 -9.70
CA ILE A 19 -4.57 7.62 -10.41
C ILE A 19 -3.05 7.54 -10.24
N LEU A 20 -2.34 8.66 -10.35
CA LEU A 20 -0.89 8.69 -10.20
C LEU A 20 -0.47 8.29 -8.78
N VAL A 21 -1.12 8.83 -7.74
CA VAL A 21 -0.90 8.43 -6.34
C VAL A 21 -1.18 6.94 -6.15
N PHE A 22 -2.28 6.43 -6.71
CA PHE A 22 -2.63 5.02 -6.60
C PHE A 22 -1.55 4.11 -7.20
N ILE A 23 -1.05 4.43 -8.40
CA ILE A 23 0.02 3.66 -9.06
C ILE A 23 1.30 3.69 -8.21
N VAL A 24 1.71 4.86 -7.74
CA VAL A 24 2.89 5.00 -6.87
C VAL A 24 2.74 4.19 -5.58
N CYS A 25 1.56 4.23 -4.95
CA CYS A 25 1.28 3.44 -3.76
C CYS A 25 1.30 1.93 -4.05
N ALA A 26 0.66 1.48 -5.14
CA ALA A 26 0.62 0.07 -5.52
C ALA A 26 2.01 -0.50 -5.83
N LEU A 27 2.84 0.26 -6.55
CA LEU A 27 4.24 -0.11 -6.82
C LEU A 27 5.06 -0.16 -5.53
N SER A 28 4.92 0.85 -4.66
CA SER A 28 5.64 0.88 -3.38
C SER A 28 5.25 -0.31 -2.48
N ALA A 29 3.96 -0.65 -2.40
CA ALA A 29 3.47 -1.81 -1.67
C ALA A 29 4.02 -3.11 -2.27
N GLY A 30 4.02 -3.22 -3.60
CA GLY A 30 4.59 -4.36 -4.33
C GLY A 30 6.06 -4.60 -4.03
N VAL A 31 6.84 -3.56 -3.70
CA VAL A 31 8.25 -3.68 -3.28
C VAL A 31 8.40 -3.88 -1.77
N LEU A 32 7.61 -3.19 -0.95
CA LEU A 32 7.71 -3.25 0.51
C LEU A 32 7.23 -4.59 1.09
N ILE A 33 6.16 -5.17 0.55
CA ILE A 33 5.61 -6.46 1.00
C ILE A 33 6.66 -7.58 0.90
N PRO A 34 7.32 -7.85 -0.25
CA PRO A 34 8.31 -8.92 -0.34
C PRO A 34 9.54 -8.65 0.54
N LEU A 35 9.95 -7.40 0.73
CA LEU A 35 11.04 -7.05 1.65
C LEU A 35 10.68 -7.38 3.11
N ILE A 36 9.47 -7.06 3.53
CA ILE A 36 9.02 -7.35 4.91
C ILE A 36 8.81 -8.84 5.11
N LEU A 37 8.32 -9.56 4.10
CA LEU A 37 8.28 -11.02 4.11
C LEU A 37 9.70 -11.59 4.24
N LEU A 38 10.66 -11.12 3.43
CA LEU A 38 12.06 -11.57 3.50
C LEU A 38 12.65 -11.32 4.90
N ILE A 39 12.44 -10.14 5.48
CA ILE A 39 12.89 -9.83 6.84
C ILE A 39 12.23 -10.76 7.87
N SER A 40 10.94 -11.04 7.72
CA SER A 40 10.22 -11.95 8.62
C SER A 40 10.78 -13.38 8.57
N PHE A 41 11.16 -13.86 7.38
CA PHE A 41 11.85 -15.14 7.19
C PHE A 41 13.26 -15.11 7.78
N CYS A 42 14.06 -14.09 7.48
CA CYS A 42 15.44 -14.00 7.99
C CYS A 42 15.52 -13.87 9.51
N ARG A 43 14.52 -13.23 10.15
CA ARG A 43 14.51 -12.98 11.59
C ARG A 43 13.60 -13.93 12.37
N ASN A 44 13.02 -14.94 11.73
CA ASN A 44 12.03 -15.85 12.33
C ASN A 44 10.91 -15.12 13.10
N LEU A 45 10.41 -14.02 12.54
CA LEU A 45 9.35 -13.20 13.15
C LEU A 45 7.96 -13.76 12.83
N PHE A 46 7.84 -15.09 12.93
CA PHE A 46 6.60 -15.82 12.73
C PHE A 46 5.82 -15.95 14.02
N ASP A 47 4.51 -15.99 13.90
CA ASP A 47 3.65 -16.26 15.03
C ASP A 47 3.62 -17.76 15.30
N MET A 48 3.73 -18.16 16.57
CA MET A 48 3.65 -19.56 16.96
C MET A 48 2.20 -20.04 16.77
N PRO A 49 1.97 -21.19 16.11
CA PRO A 49 0.65 -21.80 16.09
C PRO A 49 0.28 -22.20 17.53
N ASP A 50 -0.92 -21.81 17.94
CA ASP A 50 -1.49 -22.07 19.27
C ASP A 50 -2.71 -22.98 19.05
N GLU A 51 -3.10 -23.79 20.04
CA GLU A 51 -4.26 -24.69 19.93
C GLU A 51 -5.57 -23.94 19.66
N ARG A 52 -5.60 -22.64 19.97
CA ARG A 52 -6.69 -21.72 19.60
C ARG A 52 -6.68 -21.31 18.12
N LYS A 53 -5.53 -21.36 17.42
CA LYS A 53 -5.36 -20.85 16.05
C LYS A 53 -5.54 -21.97 15.03
N ILE A 54 -6.53 -21.81 14.15
CA ILE A 54 -6.85 -22.76 13.06
C ILE A 54 -5.79 -22.81 11.93
N HIS A 55 -4.80 -21.91 11.92
CA HIS A 55 -3.74 -21.93 10.92
C HIS A 55 -2.65 -22.94 11.30
N GLN A 56 -2.25 -23.79 10.35
CA GLN A 56 -1.16 -24.76 10.54
C GLN A 56 0.18 -24.27 9.93
N GLY A 57 0.15 -23.24 9.07
CA GLY A 57 1.33 -22.68 8.41
C GLY A 57 1.88 -21.44 9.12
N VAL A 58 3.18 -21.15 9.01
CA VAL A 58 3.80 -19.95 9.61
C VAL A 58 3.23 -18.65 9.01
N VAL A 59 2.72 -17.75 9.87
CA VAL A 59 2.21 -16.43 9.46
C VAL A 59 3.18 -15.34 9.96
N PRO A 60 3.65 -14.43 9.08
CA PRO A 60 4.58 -13.37 9.46
C PRO A 60 3.87 -12.29 10.29
N ARG A 61 4.44 -11.94 11.45
CA ARG A 61 3.85 -10.96 12.39
C ARG A 61 3.98 -9.50 11.95
N LEU A 62 4.78 -9.24 10.92
CA LEU A 62 5.13 -7.89 10.47
C LEU A 62 4.15 -7.29 9.44
N GLY A 63 3.06 -7.99 9.10
CA GLY A 63 2.09 -7.51 8.11
C GLY A 63 1.51 -6.13 8.44
N GLY A 64 1.26 -5.83 9.72
CA GLY A 64 0.77 -4.52 10.16
C GLY A 64 1.77 -3.37 9.94
N ILE A 65 3.08 -3.65 10.01
CA ILE A 65 4.13 -2.65 9.75
C ILE A 65 4.22 -2.35 8.25
N ALA A 66 4.04 -3.36 7.40
CA ALA A 66 3.94 -3.19 5.95
C ALA A 66 2.76 -2.28 5.57
N PHE A 67 1.60 -2.54 6.15
CA PHE A 67 0.40 -1.76 5.87
C PHE A 67 0.54 -0.30 6.34
N LYS A 68 1.03 -0.08 7.57
CA LYS A 68 1.16 1.27 8.14
C LYS A 68 2.11 2.17 7.36
N SER A 69 3.19 1.61 6.81
CA SER A 69 4.17 2.37 6.03
C SER A 69 3.64 2.78 4.65
N VAL A 70 2.90 1.90 3.96
CA VAL A 70 2.24 2.22 2.69
C VAL A 70 1.13 3.28 2.87
N VAL A 71 0.30 3.15 3.90
CA VAL A 71 -0.76 4.15 4.19
C VAL A 71 -0.16 5.52 4.52
N PHE A 72 0.91 5.56 5.32
CA PHE A 72 1.60 6.81 5.63
C PHE A 72 2.13 7.50 4.36
N PHE A 73 2.74 6.74 3.46
CA PHE A 73 3.26 7.26 2.19
C PHE A 73 2.13 7.82 1.30
N SER A 74 1.00 7.12 1.24
CA SER A 74 -0.18 7.56 0.48
C SER A 74 -0.74 8.90 1.00
N VAL A 75 -0.90 9.03 2.32
CA VAL A 75 -1.42 10.25 2.96
C VAL A 75 -0.42 11.41 2.89
N ALA A 76 0.89 11.14 2.92
CA ALA A 76 1.92 12.18 2.81
C ALA A 76 2.05 12.75 1.38
N LEU A 77 1.83 11.93 0.35
CA LEU A 77 1.94 12.36 -1.05
C LEU A 77 0.75 13.19 -1.54
N LEU A 78 -0.47 12.88 -1.06
CA LEU A 78 -1.70 13.55 -1.49
C LEU A 78 -1.66 15.08 -1.33
N PRO A 79 -1.32 15.66 -0.16
CA PRO A 79 -1.31 17.11 0.04
C PRO A 79 -0.27 17.84 -0.82
N GLY A 80 0.89 17.23 -1.07
CA GLY A 80 1.93 17.81 -1.91
C GLY A 80 1.52 17.95 -3.39
N MET A 81 0.57 17.13 -3.84
CA MET A 81 0.00 17.22 -5.19
C MET A 81 -1.20 18.18 -5.28
N CYS A 82 -1.76 18.61 -4.14
CA CYS A 82 -2.90 19.53 -4.05
C CYS A 82 -2.51 21.01 -4.06
N GLN A 83 -1.22 21.36 -3.96
CA GLN A 83 -0.78 22.75 -3.92
C GLN A 83 -0.59 23.33 -5.33
N PHE A 84 -1.62 23.98 -5.86
CA PHE A 84 -1.54 25.08 -6.83
C PHE A 84 -2.71 26.05 -6.61
#